data_AF-T1AY98-F1
#
_entry.id   AF-T1AY98-F1
#
_cell.length_a   1.000
_cell.length_b   1.000
_cell.length_c   1.000
_cell.angle_alpha   90.00
_cell.angle_beta   90.00
_cell.angle_gamma   90.00
#
_symmetry.space_group_name_H-M   'P 1'
#
loop_
_entity.id
_entity.type
_entity.pdbx_description
1 polymer ?
#
loop_
_entity_poly.entity_id
_entity_poly.type
_entity_poly.pdbx_seq_one_letter_code
_entity_poly.pdbx_strand_id
1 'polypeptide(L)'
;MKIYHANDGKFNVTGAEAIEMVVFMNYTYSIQFNETNLPLSNTWCVNLSNGLRSGPIQNMNYTFLLVNGTYTYSVGTSDKYYKVNPGRFIVNGGNISEKIRFSMAYSTTFYESGLPSGTTWFVNLSDKESSGGVTGSTTVIMLINGTYNYTI
;
A
#
# COMPACT_ATOMS: atom_id res chain seq x y z
N MET A 1 4.19 20.10 -18.73
CA MET A 1 4.53 19.45 -17.44
C MET A 1 6.03 19.18 -17.43
N LYS A 2 6.78 19.67 -16.43
CA LYS A 2 8.23 19.39 -16.32
C LYS A 2 8.41 18.04 -15.63
N ILE A 3 8.99 17.08 -16.34
CA ILE A 3 9.17 15.69 -15.86
C ILE A 3 10.51 15.57 -15.10
N TYR A 4 11.51 16.33 -15.55
CA TYR A 4 12.85 16.37 -14.98
C TYR A 4 13.29 17.81 -14.68
N HIS A 5 14.18 17.96 -13.71
CA HIS A 5 14.92 19.19 -13.41
C HIS A 5 16.40 18.86 -13.20
N ALA A 6 17.28 19.78 -13.58
CA ALA A 6 18.67 19.78 -13.19
C ALA A 6 18.91 21.03 -12.33
N ASN A 7 19.87 20.97 -11.40
CA ASN A 7 20.28 22.16 -10.67
C ASN A 7 21.10 23.07 -11.60
N ASP A 8 20.92 24.38 -11.47
CA ASP A 8 21.77 25.34 -12.16
C ASP A 8 23.19 25.31 -11.58
N GLY A 9 24.19 25.43 -12.45
CA GLY A 9 25.61 25.39 -12.07
C GLY A 9 26.41 26.48 -12.78
N LYS A 10 27.66 26.68 -12.33
CA LYS A 10 28.65 27.54 -13.00
C LYS A 10 29.96 26.75 -13.11
N PHE A 11 30.57 26.79 -14.28
CA PHE A 11 31.89 26.20 -14.53
C PHE A 11 32.82 27.22 -15.20
N ASN A 12 34.12 27.06 -14.99
CA ASN A 12 35.16 27.91 -15.58
C ASN A 12 35.97 27.11 -16.59
N VAL A 13 36.39 27.75 -17.69
CA VAL A 13 37.30 27.17 -18.68
C VAL A 13 38.60 27.97 -18.69
N THR A 14 39.69 27.37 -18.24
CA THR A 14 41.00 28.04 -18.13
C THR A 14 42.07 27.33 -18.97
N GLY A 15 41.95 27.46 -20.30
CA GLY A 15 43.00 27.04 -21.26
C GLY A 15 43.14 25.52 -21.49
N ALA A 16 42.29 24.70 -20.89
CA ALA A 16 42.19 23.25 -21.12
C ALA A 16 40.72 22.83 -21.25
N GLU A 17 40.47 21.64 -21.79
CA GLU A 17 39.12 21.07 -21.92
C GLU A 17 38.46 20.91 -20.54
N ALA A 18 37.22 21.39 -20.41
CA ALA A 18 36.41 21.27 -19.21
C ALA A 18 35.18 20.41 -19.50
N ILE A 19 34.94 19.40 -18.65
CA ILE A 19 33.80 18.50 -18.72
C ILE A 19 32.94 18.73 -17.48
N GLU A 20 31.69 19.15 -17.70
CA GLU A 20 30.69 19.33 -16.64
C GLU A 20 29.59 18.28 -16.78
N MET A 21 29.25 17.60 -15.69
CA MET A 21 28.15 16.64 -15.68
C MET A 21 26.84 17.30 -15.25
N VAL A 22 25.82 17.22 -16.10
CA VAL A 22 24.46 17.67 -15.77
C VAL A 22 23.61 16.46 -15.41
N VAL A 23 23.10 16.44 -14.17
CA VAL A 23 22.24 15.36 -13.66
C VAL A 23 20.79 15.84 -13.61
N PHE A 24 19.89 15.08 -14.23
CA PHE A 24 18.45 15.32 -14.21
C PHE A 24 17.76 14.46 -13.16
N MET A 25 16.93 15.08 -12.32
CA MET A 25 16.09 14.43 -11.30
C MET A 25 14.62 14.62 -11.62
N ASN A 26 13.78 13.66 -11.24
CA ASN A 26 12.33 13.78 -11.41
C ASN A 26 11.74 14.89 -10.52
N TYR A 27 10.72 15.60 -11.00
CA TYR A 27 9.86 16.39 -10.11
C TYR A 27 8.94 15.45 -9.31
N THR A 28 9.08 15.46 -7.99
CA THR A 28 8.24 14.68 -7.08
C THR A 28 7.28 15.55 -6.27
N TYR A 29 6.15 14.99 -5.90
CA TYR A 29 5.10 15.59 -5.08
C TYR A 29 4.97 14.82 -3.77
N SER A 30 4.68 15.55 -2.71
CA SER A 30 4.49 14.99 -1.37
C SER A 30 3.12 14.35 -1.25
N ILE A 31 3.09 13.05 -0.95
CA ILE A 31 1.88 12.27 -0.74
C ILE A 31 1.87 11.80 0.71
N GLN A 32 1.11 12.48 1.54
CA GLN A 32 1.00 12.19 2.96
C GLN A 32 -0.19 11.26 3.21
N PHE A 33 0.07 10.15 3.87
CA PHE A 33 -0.95 9.26 4.41
C PHE A 33 -1.14 9.57 5.88
N ASN A 34 -2.38 9.77 6.31
CA ASN A 34 -2.75 10.04 7.70
C ASN A 34 -3.72 8.96 8.18
N GLU A 35 -3.31 8.14 9.14
CA GLU A 35 -4.17 7.13 9.73
C GLU A 35 -5.07 7.68 10.84
N THR A 36 -6.19 7.00 11.03
CA THR A 36 -7.12 7.23 12.13
C THR A 36 -7.69 5.91 12.62
N ASN A 37 -7.99 5.85 13.92
CA ASN A 37 -8.61 4.73 14.63
C ASN A 37 -7.75 3.47 14.79
N LEU A 38 -6.43 3.56 14.61
CA LEU A 38 -5.52 2.51 15.08
C LEU A 38 -5.07 2.83 16.52
N PRO A 39 -5.12 1.86 17.47
CA PRO A 39 -4.53 2.05 18.79
C PRO A 39 -3.02 2.33 18.70
N LEU A 40 -2.52 3.29 19.47
CA LEU A 40 -1.14 3.80 19.40
C LEU A 40 -0.03 2.76 19.65
N SER A 41 -0.35 1.62 20.26
CA SER A 41 0.61 0.52 20.46
C SER A 41 0.87 -0.29 19.20
N ASN A 42 0.04 -0.12 18.17
CA ASN A 42 0.13 -0.88 16.92
C ASN A 42 0.92 -0.11 15.87
N THR A 43 1.58 -0.86 15.01
CA THR A 43 2.22 -0.31 13.80
C THR A 43 1.33 -0.51 12.60
N TRP A 44 1.54 0.31 11.57
CA TRP A 44 0.90 0.17 10.26
C TRP A 44 1.90 0.37 9.14
N CYS A 45 1.55 -0.03 7.93
CA CYS A 45 2.39 0.16 6.76
C CYS A 45 1.53 0.48 5.53
N VAL A 46 2.14 1.16 4.56
CA VAL A 46 1.56 1.44 3.24
C VAL A 46 2.46 0.82 2.19
N ASN A 47 1.86 0.03 1.30
CA ASN A 47 2.52 -0.50 0.11
C ASN A 47 1.86 0.09 -1.14
N LEU A 48 2.66 0.66 -2.03
CA LEU A 48 2.20 1.25 -3.28
C LEU A 48 2.35 0.27 -4.46
N SER A 49 1.51 0.43 -5.48
CA SER A 49 1.52 -0.39 -6.70
C SER A 49 2.81 -0.32 -7.51
N ASN A 50 3.62 0.72 -7.31
CA ASN A 50 4.93 0.86 -7.94
C ASN A 50 6.07 0.20 -7.14
N GLY A 51 5.74 -0.56 -6.09
CA GLY A 51 6.70 -1.31 -5.28
C GLY A 51 7.31 -0.54 -4.11
N LEU A 52 7.04 0.76 -3.96
CA LEU A 52 7.46 1.52 -2.78
C LEU A 52 6.70 1.07 -1.54
N ARG A 53 7.40 1.02 -0.41
CA ARG A 53 6.88 0.55 0.88
C ARG A 53 7.34 1.49 1.99
N SER A 54 6.47 1.77 2.94
CA SER A 54 6.82 2.61 4.09
C SER A 54 7.68 1.89 5.14
N GLY A 55 7.58 0.56 5.18
CA GLY A 55 7.95 -0.20 6.37
C GLY A 55 6.96 0.02 7.52
N PRO A 56 7.24 -0.48 8.73
CA PRO A 56 6.41 -0.26 9.91
C PRO A 56 6.45 1.21 10.35
N ILE A 57 5.27 1.80 10.53
CA ILE A 57 5.03 3.18 10.96
C ILE A 57 4.42 3.12 12.35
N GLN A 58 5.00 3.85 13.32
CA GLN A 58 4.45 4.03 14.67
C GLN A 58 3.65 5.32 14.82
N ASN A 59 3.97 6.34 14.03
CA ASN A 59 3.28 7.62 14.05
C ASN A 59 1.96 7.55 13.27
N MET A 60 1.14 8.60 13.40
CA MET A 60 -0.15 8.67 12.70
C MET A 60 -0.02 9.03 11.20
N ASN A 61 1.19 9.29 10.69
CA ASN A 61 1.37 9.66 9.28
C ASN A 61 2.68 9.16 8.68
N TYR A 62 2.69 9.11 7.35
CA TYR A 62 3.87 8.79 6.54
C TYR A 62 3.78 9.48 5.18
N THR A 63 4.92 9.92 4.63
CA THR A 63 4.97 10.65 3.36
C THR A 63 5.83 9.93 2.32
N PHE A 64 5.28 9.73 1.13
CA PHE A 64 6.06 9.37 -0.06
C PHE A 64 6.32 10.60 -0.93
N LEU A 65 7.42 10.56 -1.69
CA LEU A 65 7.69 11.48 -2.78
C LEU A 65 7.46 10.77 -4.10
N LEU A 66 6.38 11.12 -4.81
CA LEU A 66 5.96 10.44 -6.03
C LEU A 66 5.95 11.38 -7.23
N VAL A 67 6.23 10.84 -8.41
CA VAL A 67 6.05 11.56 -9.68
C VAL A 67 4.58 11.55 -10.10
N ASN A 68 4.24 12.26 -11.17
CA ASN A 68 2.90 12.21 -11.73
C ASN A 68 2.56 10.80 -12.20
N GLY A 69 1.38 10.32 -11.84
CA GLY A 69 0.98 8.94 -12.10
C GLY A 69 -0.28 8.55 -11.36
N THR A 70 -0.80 7.38 -11.71
CA THR A 70 -1.88 6.73 -10.98
C THR A 70 -1.29 5.65 -10.09
N TYR A 71 -1.64 5.69 -8.80
CA TYR A 71 -1.14 4.75 -7.81
C TYR A 71 -2.31 4.08 -7.10
N THR A 72 -2.20 2.78 -6.85
CA THR A 72 -3.02 2.09 -5.86
C THR A 72 -2.17 1.81 -4.62
N TYR A 73 -2.82 1.67 -3.47
CA TYR A 73 -2.14 1.37 -2.23
C TYR A 73 -2.93 0.34 -1.41
N SER A 74 -2.18 -0.47 -0.67
CA SER A 74 -2.71 -1.33 0.39
C SER A 74 -2.12 -0.92 1.73
N VAL A 75 -2.87 -1.15 2.80
CA VAL A 75 -2.47 -0.81 4.17
C VAL A 75 -2.49 -2.05 5.03
N GLY A 76 -1.40 -2.29 5.76
CA GLY A 76 -1.28 -3.35 6.75
C GLY A 76 -1.17 -2.79 8.16
N THR A 77 -1.39 -3.64 9.16
CA THR A 77 -1.15 -3.31 10.57
C THR A 77 -0.71 -4.56 11.34
N SER A 78 0.00 -4.36 12.45
CA SER A 78 0.35 -5.42 13.39
C SER A 78 -0.87 -6.02 14.11
N ASP A 79 -2.01 -5.32 14.13
CA ASP A 79 -3.24 -5.79 14.77
C ASP A 79 -4.18 -6.47 13.77
N LYS A 80 -4.29 -7.79 13.84
CA LYS A 80 -5.16 -8.58 12.95
C LYS A 80 -6.65 -8.23 13.05
N TYR A 81 -7.09 -7.56 14.12
CA TYR A 81 -8.47 -7.13 14.32
C TYR A 81 -8.76 -5.77 13.70
N TYR A 82 -7.79 -5.13 13.05
CA TYR A 82 -8.00 -3.90 12.30
C TYR A 82 -7.64 -4.09 10.83
N LYS A 83 -8.49 -3.54 9.96
CA LYS A 83 -8.33 -3.59 8.50
C LYS A 83 -8.70 -2.25 7.88
N VAL A 84 -8.15 -2.03 6.69
CA VAL A 84 -8.46 -0.89 5.82
C VAL A 84 -8.71 -1.46 4.43
N ASN A 85 -9.67 -0.90 3.71
CA ASN A 85 -9.82 -1.21 2.28
C ASN A 85 -8.68 -0.54 1.49
N PRO A 86 -8.12 -1.20 0.46
CA PRO A 86 -7.14 -0.57 -0.41
C PRO A 86 -7.74 0.65 -1.12
N GLY A 87 -6.89 1.56 -1.55
CA GLY A 87 -7.30 2.79 -2.21
C GLY A 87 -6.51 3.11 -3.47
N ARG A 88 -6.89 4.20 -4.14
CA ARG A 88 -6.28 4.70 -5.38
C ARG A 88 -6.30 6.21 -5.40
N PHE A 89 -5.20 6.81 -5.88
CA PHE A 89 -5.09 8.25 -6.09
C PHE A 89 -4.30 8.57 -7.36
N ILE A 90 -4.38 9.82 -7.82
CA ILE A 90 -3.71 10.31 -9.02
C ILE A 90 -2.86 11.52 -8.63
N VAL A 91 -1.56 11.43 -8.85
CA VAL A 91 -0.62 12.55 -8.72
C VAL A 91 -0.60 13.30 -10.05
N ASN A 92 -1.04 14.54 -10.05
CA ASN A 92 -1.06 15.41 -11.22
C ASN A 92 -0.67 16.85 -10.86
N GLY A 93 0.63 17.06 -10.62
CA GLY A 93 1.17 18.41 -10.44
C GLY A 93 1.05 18.97 -9.03
N GLY A 94 0.63 18.17 -8.04
CA GLY A 94 0.35 18.67 -6.70
C GLY A 94 0.53 17.63 -5.59
N ASN A 95 0.72 18.15 -4.38
CA ASN A 95 0.77 17.36 -3.15
C ASN A 95 -0.62 16.82 -2.80
N ILE A 96 -0.66 15.64 -2.19
CA ILE A 96 -1.92 14.94 -1.83
C ILE A 96 -1.85 14.53 -0.35
N SER A 97 -3.01 14.60 0.31
CA SER A 97 -3.20 14.06 1.66
C SER A 97 -4.28 12.98 1.63
N GLU A 98 -3.88 11.72 1.76
CA GLU A 98 -4.76 10.55 1.83
C GLU A 98 -5.13 10.24 3.29
N LYS A 99 -6.43 10.03 3.54
CA LYS A 99 -6.93 9.65 4.86
C LYS A 99 -7.17 8.15 4.93
N ILE A 100 -6.48 7.48 5.85
CA ILE A 100 -6.65 6.07 6.16
C ILE A 100 -7.51 5.95 7.41
N ARG A 101 -8.56 5.13 7.36
CA ARG A 101 -9.40 4.84 8.52
C ARG A 101 -9.39 3.34 8.80
N PHE A 102 -8.78 2.96 9.91
CA PHE A 102 -8.85 1.60 10.41
C PHE A 102 -10.25 1.29 10.93
N SER A 103 -10.73 0.10 10.58
CA SER A 103 -12.02 -0.44 11.01
C SER A 103 -11.80 -1.78 11.69
N MET A 104 -12.58 -2.02 12.74
CA MET A 104 -12.56 -3.31 13.42
C MET A 104 -13.03 -4.41 12.45
N ALA A 105 -12.29 -5.51 12.44
CA ALA A 105 -12.57 -6.70 11.68
C ALA A 105 -12.98 -7.83 12.61
N TYR A 106 -13.85 -8.69 12.12
CA TYR A 106 -14.45 -9.80 12.84
C TYR A 106 -14.08 -11.11 12.17
N SER A 107 -13.87 -12.15 12.98
CA SER A 107 -13.58 -13.49 12.49
C SER A 107 -14.81 -14.09 11.81
N THR A 108 -14.67 -14.47 10.55
CA THR A 108 -15.63 -15.29 9.82
C THR A 108 -15.01 -16.67 9.60
N THR A 109 -15.65 -17.70 10.14
CA THR A 109 -15.18 -19.08 10.04
C THR A 109 -15.93 -19.81 8.94
N PHE A 110 -15.19 -20.40 8.00
CA PHE A 110 -15.72 -21.31 7.00
C PHE A 110 -15.41 -22.74 7.45
N TYR A 111 -16.42 -23.61 7.36
CA TYR A 111 -16.30 -25.04 7.66
C TYR A 111 -16.61 -25.83 6.40
N GLU A 112 -15.66 -26.65 5.99
CA GLU A 112 -15.79 -27.61 4.90
C GLU A 112 -16.23 -28.96 5.46
N SER A 113 -17.12 -29.62 4.71
CA SER A 113 -17.52 -31.00 4.98
C SER A 113 -17.82 -31.75 3.70
N GLY A 114 -17.33 -32.99 3.62
CA GLY A 114 -17.60 -33.91 2.51
C GLY A 114 -16.42 -34.13 1.57
N LEU A 115 -15.34 -33.34 1.67
CA LEU A 115 -14.12 -33.60 0.92
C LEU A 115 -13.31 -34.74 1.56
N PRO A 116 -12.63 -35.57 0.75
CA PRO A 116 -11.65 -36.52 1.24
C PRO A 116 -10.53 -35.84 2.03
N SER A 117 -10.03 -36.50 3.07
CA SER A 117 -8.92 -35.99 3.88
C SER A 117 -7.69 -35.66 3.01
N GLY A 118 -7.12 -34.48 3.22
CA GLY A 118 -5.98 -33.98 2.44
C GLY A 118 -6.34 -33.24 1.15
N THR A 119 -7.63 -33.16 0.79
CA THR A 119 -8.08 -32.33 -0.34
C THR A 119 -7.90 -30.85 0.00
N THR A 120 -7.24 -30.11 -0.89
CA THR A 120 -7.09 -28.66 -0.73
C THR A 120 -8.32 -27.95 -1.28
N TRP A 121 -8.88 -27.02 -0.52
CA TRP A 121 -9.98 -26.13 -0.94
C TRP A 121 -9.65 -24.67 -0.65
N PHE A 122 -10.44 -23.76 -1.21
CA PHE A 122 -10.19 -22.33 -1.13
C PHE A 122 -11.48 -21.59 -0.77
N VAL A 123 -11.33 -20.39 -0.23
CA VAL A 123 -12.41 -19.40 -0.13
C VAL A 123 -11.91 -18.13 -0.79
N ASN A 124 -12.53 -17.77 -1.91
CA ASN A 124 -12.18 -16.57 -2.66
C ASN A 124 -13.28 -15.53 -2.48
N LEU A 125 -12.95 -14.47 -1.73
CA LEU A 125 -13.81 -13.31 -1.58
C LEU A 125 -13.67 -12.41 -2.82
N SER A 126 -14.81 -11.99 -3.39
CA SER A 126 -14.80 -11.08 -4.54
C SER A 126 -14.06 -9.79 -4.19
N ASP A 127 -13.14 -9.37 -5.07
CA ASP A 127 -12.29 -8.17 -4.93
C ASP A 127 -11.38 -8.14 -3.68
N LYS A 128 -11.12 -9.30 -3.05
CA LYS A 128 -10.23 -9.43 -1.89
C LYS A 128 -9.27 -10.62 -2.03
N GLU A 129 -8.33 -10.72 -1.10
CA GLU A 129 -7.39 -11.84 -1.03
C GLU A 129 -8.12 -13.17 -0.76
N SER A 130 -7.64 -14.23 -1.40
CA SER A 130 -8.05 -15.62 -1.15
C SER A 130 -7.65 -16.06 0.25
N SER A 131 -8.33 -17.06 0.81
CA SER A 131 -7.89 -17.77 2.01
C SER A 131 -6.53 -18.44 1.86
N GLY A 132 -6.05 -18.63 0.62
CA GLY A 132 -5.00 -19.59 0.31
C GLY A 132 -5.53 -21.03 0.37
N GLY A 133 -4.66 -21.99 0.04
CA GLY A 133 -5.02 -23.40 0.06
C GLY A 133 -5.22 -23.91 1.49
N VAL A 134 -6.41 -24.45 1.76
CA VAL A 134 -6.79 -25.00 3.05
C VAL A 134 -6.81 -26.53 2.94
N THR A 135 -6.01 -27.22 3.74
CA THR A 135 -5.94 -28.70 3.78
C THR A 135 -6.69 -29.31 4.97
N GLY A 136 -7.14 -28.49 5.92
CA GLY A 136 -8.03 -28.87 7.02
C GLY A 136 -9.49 -28.57 6.72
N SER A 137 -10.39 -28.85 7.65
CA SER A 137 -11.84 -28.60 7.48
C SER A 137 -12.26 -27.16 7.79
N THR A 138 -11.35 -26.28 8.21
CA THR A 138 -11.68 -24.90 8.61
C THR A 138 -10.68 -23.88 8.14
N THR A 139 -11.18 -22.68 7.82
CA THR A 139 -10.38 -21.48 7.65
C THR A 139 -11.08 -20.26 8.26
N VAL A 140 -10.31 -19.27 8.69
CA VAL A 140 -10.81 -18.04 9.32
C VAL A 140 -10.32 -16.84 8.54
N ILE A 141 -11.25 -15.97 8.13
CA ILE A 141 -10.95 -14.71 7.46
C ILE A 141 -11.43 -13.55 8.34
N MET A 142 -10.57 -12.54 8.54
CA MET A 142 -10.92 -11.32 9.27
C MET A 142 -11.54 -10.29 8.33
N LEU A 143 -12.82 -9.96 8.55
CA LEU A 143 -13.60 -9.08 7.68
C LEU A 143 -14.18 -7.90 8.46
N ILE A 144 -14.12 -6.72 7.86
CA ILE A 144 -14.87 -5.55 8.32
C ILE A 144 -16.36 -5.77 8.04
N ASN A 145 -17.24 -5.10 8.80
CA ASN A 145 -18.69 -5.17 8.54
C ASN A 145 -19.02 -4.84 7.08
N GLY A 146 -19.78 -5.72 6.44
CA GLY A 146 -20.14 -5.61 5.03
C GLY A 146 -20.83 -6.88 4.52
N THR A 147 -21.30 -6.82 3.28
CA THR A 147 -21.80 -7.98 2.54
C THR A 147 -20.73 -8.44 1.56
N TYR A 148 -20.46 -9.75 1.53
CA TYR A 148 -19.38 -10.33 0.73
C TYR A 148 -19.91 -11.47 -0.13
N ASN A 149 -19.55 -11.45 -1.41
CA ASN A 149 -19.72 -12.59 -2.29
C ASN A 149 -18.47 -13.46 -2.23
N TYR A 150 -18.64 -14.77 -2.13
CA TYR A 150 -17.54 -15.73 -2.08
C TYR A 150 -17.75 -16.87 -3.07
N THR A 151 -16.64 -17.47 -3.49
CA THR A 151 -16.59 -18.72 -4.26
C THR A 151 -15.68 -19.70 -3.53
N ILE A 152 -15.87 -21.00 -3.78
CA ILE A 152 -15.14 -22.12 -3.17
C ILE A 152 -14.25 -22.77 -4.22
#